data_AF-A0A1X0SUT6-F1
#
_entry.id   AF-A0A1X0SUT6-F1
#
_cell.length_a   1.000
_cell.length_b   1.000
_cell.length_c   1.000
_cell.angle_alpha   90.00
_cell.angle_beta   90.00
_cell.angle_gamma   90.00
#
_symmetry.space_group_name_H-M   'P 1'
#
loop_
_entity.id
_entity.type
_entity.pdbx_description
1 polymer ?
#
loop_
_entity_poly.entity_id
_entity_poly.type
_entity_poly.pdbx_seq_one_letter_code
_entity_poly.pdbx_strand_id
1 'polypeptide(L)'
;AQATVHNDVRLDIQAADGKQLGLTITRDLVVPFVAMNFGPQQLYPRATYQVAAPEDLGGLTNAVSVLVPLGLKVSQREMRERVGLSEPEKDEELLSVPQAPTAPAPGSKPDDKSAKRAKPSETEKVDPAGAPASLAARAVRSGDAIDRAVDEILGDWEPLVAPMIAGLEAKLSAASNEAEARTILTAHLAAMDPSALAEKLTQAVFAARLAGEAGELLTDEA
;
A
#
# COMPACT_ATOMS: atom_id res chain seq x y z
N ALA A 1 7.71 5.19 -8.07
CA ALA A 1 7.59 4.26 -9.21
C ALA A 1 7.42 2.82 -8.75
N GLN A 2 8.31 2.26 -7.90
CA GLN A 2 8.15 0.87 -7.42
C GLN A 2 6.84 0.60 -6.65
N ALA A 3 6.44 1.49 -5.73
CA ALA A 3 5.22 1.28 -4.92
C ALA A 3 3.92 1.16 -5.75
N THR A 4 3.83 1.88 -6.87
CA THR A 4 2.66 1.83 -7.77
C THR A 4 2.58 0.47 -8.48
N VAL A 5 3.73 -0.03 -8.97
CA VAL A 5 3.82 -1.36 -9.61
C VAL A 5 3.41 -2.47 -8.63
N HIS A 6 3.79 -2.36 -7.35
CA HIS A 6 3.37 -3.34 -6.35
C HIS A 6 1.86 -3.35 -6.11
N ASN A 7 1.19 -2.20 -6.18
CA ASN A 7 -0.25 -2.13 -6.04
C ASN A 7 -0.97 -2.76 -7.24
N ASP A 8 -0.48 -2.50 -8.46
CA ASP A 8 -1.07 -3.05 -9.68
C ASP A 8 -0.95 -4.59 -9.72
N VAL A 9 0.22 -5.12 -9.35
CA VAL A 9 0.43 -6.58 -9.25
C VAL A 9 -0.48 -7.20 -8.19
N ARG A 10 -0.68 -6.52 -7.04
CA ARG A 10 -1.58 -7.01 -5.99
C ARG A 10 -3.02 -7.11 -6.48
N LEU A 11 -3.49 -6.11 -7.22
CA LEU A 11 -4.86 -6.09 -7.77
C LEU A 11 -5.06 -7.16 -8.84
N ASP A 12 -4.05 -7.39 -9.70
CA ASP A 12 -4.08 -8.46 -10.69
C ASP A 12 -4.15 -9.85 -10.05
N ILE A 13 -3.35 -10.10 -9.00
CA ILE A 13 -3.41 -11.35 -8.24
C ILE A 13 -4.78 -11.50 -7.59
N GLN A 14 -5.29 -10.45 -6.94
CA GLN A 14 -6.60 -10.49 -6.29
C GLN A 14 -7.73 -10.77 -7.29
N ALA A 15 -7.66 -10.21 -8.50
CA ALA A 15 -8.61 -10.48 -9.57
C ALA A 15 -8.51 -11.93 -10.10
N ALA A 16 -7.28 -12.43 -10.28
CA ALA A 16 -7.04 -13.80 -10.69
C ALA A 16 -7.59 -14.80 -9.66
N ASP A 17 -7.30 -14.58 -8.38
CA ASP A 17 -7.76 -15.41 -7.26
C ASP A 17 -9.28 -15.37 -7.15
N GLY A 18 -9.90 -14.18 -7.24
CA GLY A 18 -11.35 -14.03 -7.24
C GLY A 18 -12.03 -14.80 -8.38
N LYS A 19 -11.42 -14.82 -9.57
CA LYS A 19 -11.91 -15.61 -10.71
C LYS A 19 -11.80 -17.11 -10.45
N GLN A 20 -10.69 -17.57 -9.87
CA GLN A 20 -10.50 -18.99 -9.52
C GLN A 20 -11.50 -19.45 -8.47
N LEU A 21 -11.72 -18.67 -7.41
CA LEU A 21 -12.70 -18.96 -6.37
C LEU A 21 -14.13 -18.98 -6.94
N GLY A 22 -14.48 -17.99 -7.77
CA GLY A 22 -15.79 -17.94 -8.43
C GLY A 22 -16.07 -19.16 -9.31
N LEU A 23 -15.06 -19.62 -10.06
CA LEU A 23 -15.15 -20.85 -10.86
C LEU A 23 -15.34 -22.09 -10.00
N THR A 24 -14.56 -22.23 -8.92
CA THR A 24 -14.65 -23.37 -7.99
C THR A 24 -16.03 -23.43 -7.33
N ILE A 25 -16.53 -22.31 -6.80
CA ILE A 25 -17.87 -22.24 -6.20
C ILE A 25 -18.94 -22.57 -7.24
N THR A 26 -18.82 -22.04 -8.45
CA THR A 26 -19.80 -22.31 -9.51
C THR A 26 -19.82 -23.80 -9.86
N ARG A 27 -18.64 -24.42 -10.05
CA ARG A 27 -18.50 -25.84 -10.42
C ARG A 27 -18.93 -26.78 -9.31
N ASP A 28 -18.49 -26.55 -8.09
CA ASP A 28 -18.57 -27.53 -6.99
C ASP A 28 -19.76 -27.31 -6.07
N LEU A 29 -20.33 -26.10 -6.04
CA LEU A 29 -21.49 -25.77 -5.20
C LEU A 29 -22.72 -25.46 -6.06
N VAL A 30 -22.64 -24.46 -6.94
CA VAL A 30 -23.82 -23.93 -7.63
C VAL A 30 -24.41 -24.94 -8.61
N VAL A 31 -23.60 -25.52 -9.50
CA VAL A 31 -24.06 -26.51 -10.49
C VAL A 31 -24.71 -27.73 -9.81
N PRO A 32 -24.07 -28.43 -8.86
CA PRO A 32 -24.68 -29.59 -8.22
C PRO A 32 -25.91 -29.22 -7.39
N PHE A 33 -25.90 -28.09 -6.67
CA PHE A 33 -27.06 -27.64 -5.91
C PHE A 33 -28.27 -27.40 -6.81
N VAL A 34 -28.09 -26.67 -7.91
CA VAL A 34 -29.17 -26.39 -8.86
C VAL A 34 -29.63 -27.67 -9.55
N ALA A 35 -28.71 -28.52 -10.00
CA ALA A 35 -29.04 -29.77 -10.67
C ALA A 35 -29.83 -30.73 -9.77
N MET A 36 -29.52 -30.79 -8.47
CA MET A 36 -30.25 -31.62 -7.50
C MET A 36 -31.66 -31.08 -7.18
N ASN A 37 -31.83 -29.76 -7.11
CA ASN A 37 -33.10 -29.16 -6.68
C ASN A 37 -34.07 -28.86 -7.85
N PHE A 38 -33.53 -28.48 -9.01
CA PHE A 38 -34.31 -28.01 -10.15
C PHE A 38 -34.09 -28.83 -11.42
N GLY A 39 -33.25 -29.87 -11.35
CA GLY A 39 -32.83 -30.65 -12.50
C GLY A 39 -31.75 -29.95 -13.35
N PRO A 40 -31.17 -30.66 -14.34
CA PRO A 40 -30.16 -30.08 -15.22
C PRO A 40 -30.70 -28.87 -16.00
N GLN A 41 -30.01 -27.73 -15.88
CA GLN A 41 -30.33 -26.50 -16.62
C GLN A 41 -29.32 -26.25 -17.74
N GLN A 42 -29.73 -25.52 -18.78
CA GLN A 42 -28.83 -25.09 -19.87
C GLN A 42 -27.95 -23.90 -19.46
N LEU A 43 -28.38 -23.11 -18.47
CA LEU A 43 -27.69 -21.94 -17.95
C LEU A 43 -27.72 -21.99 -16.43
N TYR A 44 -26.54 -21.94 -15.80
CA TYR A 44 -26.38 -21.89 -14.35
C TYR A 44 -25.98 -20.50 -13.89
N PRO A 45 -26.39 -20.07 -12.69
CA PRO A 45 -25.85 -18.88 -12.05
C PRO A 45 -24.33 -18.98 -11.87
N ARG A 46 -23.63 -17.84 -11.93
CA ARG A 46 -22.16 -17.79 -11.75
C ARG A 46 -21.81 -16.96 -10.54
N ALA A 47 -20.95 -17.51 -9.68
CA ALA A 47 -20.37 -16.77 -8.58
C ALA A 47 -19.20 -15.91 -9.11
N THR A 48 -19.25 -14.61 -8.87
CA THR A 48 -18.20 -13.65 -9.25
C THR A 48 -17.80 -12.81 -8.05
N TYR A 49 -16.50 -12.72 -7.78
CA TYR A 49 -15.94 -11.81 -6.80
C TYR A 49 -15.69 -10.46 -7.43
N GLN A 50 -16.21 -9.40 -6.80
CA GLN A 50 -15.94 -8.03 -7.20
C GLN A 50 -14.64 -7.58 -6.53
N VAL A 51 -13.61 -7.31 -7.32
CA VAL A 51 -12.39 -6.66 -6.83
C VAL A 51 -12.59 -5.16 -6.99
N ALA A 52 -12.74 -4.46 -5.88
CA ALA A 52 -12.86 -3.00 -5.87
C ALA A 52 -11.51 -2.40 -6.26
N ALA A 53 -11.39 -1.94 -7.51
CA ALA A 53 -10.27 -1.12 -7.90
C ALA A 53 -10.34 0.23 -7.17
N PRO A 54 -9.21 0.76 -6.66
CA PRO A 54 -9.21 2.09 -6.08
C PRO A 54 -9.62 3.11 -7.16
N GLU A 55 -10.79 3.72 -7.01
CA GLU A 55 -11.21 4.79 -7.91
C GLU A 55 -10.31 6.01 -7.70
N ASP A 56 -9.77 6.56 -8.80
CA ASP A 56 -9.04 7.83 -8.75
C ASP A 56 -10.04 8.99 -8.60
N LEU A 57 -10.38 9.29 -7.34
CA LEU A 57 -11.24 10.41 -6.98
C LEU A 57 -10.65 11.76 -7.45
N GLY A 58 -9.33 11.87 -7.55
CA GLY A 58 -8.65 13.06 -8.07
C GLY A 58 -8.86 13.24 -9.58
N GLY A 59 -8.67 12.18 -10.35
CA GLY A 59 -8.97 12.15 -11.79
C GLY A 59 -10.45 12.40 -12.07
N LEU A 60 -11.35 11.80 -11.28
CA LEU A 60 -12.79 11.97 -11.43
C LEU A 60 -13.24 13.42 -11.15
N THR A 61 -12.76 14.04 -10.07
CA THR A 61 -13.08 15.44 -9.76
C THR A 61 -12.51 16.42 -10.79
N ASN A 62 -11.29 16.16 -11.31
CA ASN A 62 -10.69 16.95 -12.39
C ASN A 62 -11.43 16.80 -13.72
N ALA A 63 -11.84 15.58 -14.10
CA ALA A 63 -12.62 15.37 -15.31
C ALA A 63 -13.98 16.09 -15.24
N VAL A 64 -14.64 16.03 -14.08
CA VAL A 64 -15.93 16.70 -13.85
C VAL A 64 -15.78 18.22 -13.86
N SER A 65 -14.73 18.78 -13.26
CA SER A 65 -14.49 20.24 -13.28
C SER A 65 -14.21 20.78 -14.69
N VAL A 66 -13.60 19.97 -15.57
CA VAL A 66 -13.36 20.32 -16.99
C VAL A 66 -14.61 20.13 -17.85
N LEU A 67 -15.35 19.03 -17.65
CA LEU A 67 -16.46 18.65 -18.54
C LEU A 67 -17.80 19.31 -18.20
N VAL A 68 -18.05 19.69 -16.94
CA VAL A 68 -19.28 20.40 -16.54
C VAL A 68 -19.42 21.76 -17.24
N PRO A 69 -18.37 22.61 -17.32
CA PRO A 69 -18.40 23.83 -18.13
C PRO A 69 -18.60 23.58 -19.63
N LEU A 70 -18.18 22.41 -20.13
CA LEU A 70 -18.35 21.98 -21.52
C LEU A 70 -19.73 21.35 -21.79
N GLY A 71 -20.62 21.30 -20.79
CA GLY A 71 -22.02 20.88 -20.95
C GLY A 71 -22.34 19.48 -20.43
N LEU A 72 -21.41 18.79 -19.75
CA LEU A 72 -21.70 17.52 -19.09
C LEU A 72 -22.62 17.76 -17.88
N LYS A 73 -23.80 17.14 -17.89
CA LYS A 73 -24.75 17.18 -16.77
C LYS A 73 -24.49 16.01 -15.82
N VAL A 74 -23.86 16.28 -14.69
CA VAL A 74 -23.63 15.29 -13.63
C VAL A 74 -24.54 15.61 -12.45
N SER A 75 -25.20 14.60 -11.88
CA SER A 75 -26.03 14.80 -10.69
C SER A 75 -25.16 14.97 -9.44
N GLN A 76 -25.54 15.90 -8.54
CA GLN A 76 -24.79 16.07 -7.28
C GLN A 76 -24.85 14.82 -6.39
N ARG A 77 -25.95 14.07 -6.45
CA ARG A 77 -26.12 12.81 -5.71
C ARG A 77 -25.11 11.75 -6.13
N GLU A 78 -24.93 11.56 -7.43
CA GLU A 78 -23.98 10.58 -7.98
C GLU A 78 -22.51 10.95 -7.69
N MET A 79 -22.18 12.25 -7.71
CA MET A 79 -20.85 12.72 -7.30
C MET A 79 -20.60 12.48 -5.81
N ARG A 80 -21.58 12.75 -4.94
CA ARG A 80 -21.45 12.52 -3.50
C ARG A 80 -21.30 11.03 -3.17
N GLU A 81 -22.08 10.17 -3.83
CA GLU A 81 -22.02 8.72 -3.65
C GLU A 81 -20.65 8.15 -4.08
N ARG A 82 -20.11 8.58 -5.23
CA ARG A 82 -18.79 8.13 -5.69
C ARG A 82 -17.63 8.65 -4.84
N VAL A 83 -17.74 9.88 -4.31
CA VAL A 83 -16.72 10.47 -3.42
C VAL A 83 -16.86 9.96 -1.98
N GLY A 84 -17.94 9.26 -1.65
CA GLY A 84 -18.19 8.71 -0.31
C GLY A 84 -18.68 9.74 0.72
N LEU A 85 -19.23 10.87 0.26
CA LEU A 85 -19.80 11.90 1.13
C LEU A 85 -21.30 11.70 1.31
N SER A 86 -21.76 11.75 2.56
CA SER A 86 -23.19 11.71 2.86
C SER A 86 -23.89 13.02 2.48
N GLU A 87 -25.20 12.95 2.27
CA GLU A 87 -25.99 14.17 2.06
C GLU A 87 -26.08 14.95 3.38
N PRO A 88 -25.68 16.23 3.41
CA PRO A 88 -25.73 17.01 4.64
C PRO A 88 -27.18 17.20 5.09
N GLU A 89 -27.41 17.11 6.40
CA GLU A 89 -28.73 17.40 6.97
C GLU A 89 -29.08 18.89 6.83
N LYS A 90 -30.37 19.24 6.90
CA LYS A 90 -30.84 20.62 6.68
C LYS A 90 -30.21 21.66 7.61
N ASP A 91 -29.69 21.22 8.75
CA ASP A 91 -29.12 22.07 9.81
C ASP A 91 -27.63 21.80 10.06
N GLU A 92 -26.93 21.11 9.14
CA GLU A 92 -25.51 20.79 9.29
C GLU A 92 -24.62 21.95 8.79
N GLU A 93 -23.57 22.28 9.55
CA GLU A 93 -22.65 23.37 9.22
C GLU A 93 -21.81 23.02 7.99
N LEU A 94 -22.07 23.70 6.87
CA LEU A 94 -21.40 23.45 5.59
C LEU A 94 -20.05 24.16 5.50
N LEU A 95 -19.04 23.45 4.98
CA LEU A 95 -17.77 24.06 4.62
C LEU A 95 -17.98 25.07 3.49
N SER A 96 -17.73 26.35 3.77
CA SER A 96 -17.73 27.41 2.77
C SER A 96 -16.30 27.80 2.41
N VAL A 97 -16.06 28.04 1.12
CA VAL A 97 -14.85 28.72 0.66
C VAL A 97 -14.93 30.19 1.12
N PRO A 98 -13.85 30.79 1.65
CA PRO A 98 -13.82 32.22 1.93
C PRO A 98 -14.19 32.98 0.67
N GLN A 99 -15.35 33.62 0.69
CA GLN A 99 -15.81 34.45 -0.41
C GLN A 99 -14.80 35.58 -0.56
N ALA A 100 -14.09 35.63 -1.70
CA ALA A 100 -13.26 36.77 -2.02
C ALA A 100 -14.15 38.03 -1.95
N PRO A 101 -13.83 39.01 -1.10
CA PRO A 101 -14.74 40.11 -0.84
C PRO A 101 -14.96 40.90 -2.12
N THR A 102 -16.21 40.91 -2.57
CA THR A 102 -16.68 41.83 -3.60
C THR A 102 -16.58 43.24 -3.00
N ALA A 103 -15.80 44.12 -3.65
CA ALA A 103 -15.57 45.48 -3.16
C ALA A 103 -16.89 46.27 -3.07
N PRO A 104 -17.22 46.91 -1.92
CA PRO A 104 -18.33 47.84 -1.83
C PRO A 104 -17.90 49.28 -2.14
N ALA A 105 -18.67 49.95 -2.99
CA ALA A 105 -18.66 51.41 -3.17
C ALA A 105 -19.28 52.13 -1.94
N PRO A 106 -19.02 53.44 -1.74
CA PRO A 106 -18.93 54.04 -0.40
C PRO A 106 -20.23 54.66 0.09
N GLY A 107 -20.47 54.56 1.41
CA GLY A 107 -21.34 55.51 2.12
C GLY A 107 -22.06 54.93 3.32
N SER A 108 -21.45 55.01 4.51
CA SER A 108 -22.00 55.49 5.79
C SER A 108 -21.25 54.91 7.01
N LYS A 109 -20.84 55.80 7.91
CA LYS A 109 -20.34 55.63 9.31
C LYS A 109 -21.26 56.49 10.21
N PRO A 110 -21.16 56.51 11.56
CA PRO A 110 -20.36 55.75 12.55
C PRO A 110 -21.27 55.15 13.67
N ASP A 111 -20.82 54.34 14.64
CA ASP A 111 -20.21 54.70 15.95
C ASP A 111 -19.78 53.39 16.65
N ASP A 112 -18.51 53.18 17.03
CA ASP A 112 -17.80 53.56 18.26
C ASP A 112 -18.11 52.69 19.51
N LYS A 113 -17.14 51.84 19.92
CA LYS A 113 -16.49 51.92 21.25
C LYS A 113 -15.33 50.92 21.44
N SER A 114 -14.15 51.53 21.61
CA SER A 114 -12.92 51.14 22.32
C SER A 114 -13.02 49.96 23.31
N ALA A 115 -12.16 48.94 23.21
CA ALA A 115 -10.74 48.84 23.60
C ALA A 115 -10.50 48.33 25.03
N LYS A 116 -9.80 47.19 25.16
CA LYS A 116 -8.85 46.95 26.26
C LYS A 116 -7.59 46.25 25.75
N ARG A 117 -6.47 46.88 26.12
CA ARG A 117 -5.06 46.58 25.84
C ARG A 117 -4.51 45.70 26.98
N ALA A 118 -3.67 44.72 26.64
CA ALA A 118 -2.49 44.36 27.45
C ALA A 118 -1.47 43.55 26.64
N LYS A 119 -0.32 44.17 26.36
CA LYS A 119 1.03 43.62 26.12
C LYS A 119 1.94 44.47 27.04
N PRO A 120 3.13 44.04 27.53
CA PRO A 120 4.28 43.60 26.69
C PRO A 120 5.09 42.44 27.33
N SER A 121 5.98 41.72 26.65
CA SER A 121 7.35 42.17 26.34
C SER A 121 8.04 41.30 25.29
N GLU A 122 8.73 41.99 24.38
CA GLU A 122 9.89 41.61 23.55
C GLU A 122 11.12 41.33 24.46
N THR A 123 12.25 40.73 24.09
CA THR A 123 12.88 40.19 22.87
C THR A 123 14.23 39.60 23.31
N GLU A 124 14.73 38.53 22.69
CA GLU A 124 16.17 38.49 22.35
C GLU A 124 16.44 37.56 21.15
N LYS A 125 17.27 38.05 20.24
CA LYS A 125 17.57 37.53 18.89
C LYS A 125 18.76 36.57 18.93
N VAL A 126 18.79 35.58 18.02
CA VAL A 126 20.01 35.17 17.30
C VAL A 126 19.61 34.63 15.90
N ASP A 127 20.25 35.15 14.85
CA ASP A 127 20.11 34.75 13.42
C ASP A 127 21.00 33.51 13.07
N PRO A 128 21.30 33.14 11.79
CA PRO A 128 20.68 31.99 11.13
C PRO A 128 21.69 30.99 10.50
N ALA A 129 21.58 29.68 10.72
CA ALA A 129 22.19 28.66 9.85
C ALA A 129 21.71 27.24 10.22
N GLY A 130 21.18 26.48 9.26
CA GLY A 130 21.02 25.01 9.39
C GLY A 130 19.82 24.43 8.64
N ALA A 131 20.11 23.62 7.62
CA ALA A 131 19.19 22.87 6.77
C ALA A 131 18.24 21.91 7.55
N PRO A 132 17.13 21.43 6.94
CA PRO A 132 16.12 20.64 7.66
C PRO A 132 16.63 19.21 7.91
N ALA A 133 16.98 18.89 9.14
CA ALA A 133 17.26 17.52 9.58
C ALA A 133 16.10 16.98 10.42
N SER A 134 14.96 16.76 9.78
CA SER A 134 13.90 15.90 10.32
C SER A 134 14.30 14.43 10.13
N LEU A 135 15.25 13.94 10.95
CA LEU A 135 15.65 12.52 11.00
C LEU A 135 15.96 12.01 12.43
N ALA A 136 15.73 12.81 13.47
CA ALA A 136 16.05 12.44 14.85
C ALA A 136 14.82 12.18 15.73
N ALA A 137 13.79 11.57 15.13
CA ALA A 137 12.74 10.87 15.89
C ALA A 137 12.53 9.46 15.32
N ARG A 138 13.64 8.78 15.01
CA ARG A 138 13.64 7.31 15.05
C ARG A 138 13.66 6.97 16.53
N ALA A 139 12.47 6.97 17.14
CA ALA A 139 12.25 6.08 18.26
C ALA A 139 12.78 4.73 17.79
N VAL A 140 13.85 4.28 18.43
CA VAL A 140 14.32 2.90 18.31
C VAL A 140 13.14 2.07 18.81
N ARG A 141 12.23 1.71 17.91
CA ARG A 141 11.42 0.51 18.10
C ARG A 141 12.46 -0.58 18.18
N SER A 142 12.70 -1.07 19.40
CA SER A 142 13.46 -2.30 19.58
C SER A 142 12.69 -3.34 18.76
N GLY A 143 13.26 -3.76 17.63
CA GLY A 143 12.69 -4.82 16.82
C GLY A 143 12.39 -6.03 17.70
N ASP A 144 11.31 -6.74 17.40
CA ASP A 144 11.03 -8.00 18.10
C ASP A 144 12.13 -9.04 17.79
N ALA A 145 12.02 -10.22 18.38
CA ALA A 145 13.00 -11.28 18.12
C ALA A 145 13.11 -11.68 16.64
N ILE A 146 12.03 -11.52 15.86
CA ILE A 146 12.02 -11.85 14.43
C ILE A 146 12.75 -10.76 13.66
N ASP A 147 12.45 -9.49 13.93
CA ASP A 147 13.13 -8.33 13.33
C ASP A 147 14.65 -8.41 13.56
N ARG A 148 15.07 -8.73 14.79
CA ARG A 148 16.49 -8.90 15.13
C ARG A 148 17.15 -10.06 14.38
N ALA A 149 16.47 -11.20 14.26
CA ALA A 149 16.98 -12.35 13.52
C ALA A 149 17.08 -12.08 12.01
N VAL A 150 16.12 -11.34 11.46
CA VAL A 150 16.13 -10.91 10.06
C VAL A 150 17.26 -9.93 9.79
N ASP A 151 17.43 -8.92 10.65
CA ASP A 151 18.52 -7.94 10.55
C ASP A 151 19.90 -8.63 10.64
N GLU A 152 20.06 -9.64 11.51
CA GLU A 152 21.29 -10.42 11.61
C GLU A 152 21.58 -11.21 10.32
N ILE A 153 20.59 -11.92 9.77
CA ILE A 153 20.76 -12.69 8.54
C ILE A 153 21.02 -11.77 7.34
N LEU A 154 20.31 -10.65 7.23
CA LEU A 154 20.47 -9.66 6.17
C LEU A 154 21.72 -8.79 6.33
N GLY A 155 22.37 -8.80 7.50
CA GLY A 155 23.68 -8.17 7.68
C GLY A 155 24.79 -8.97 6.98
N ASP A 156 24.78 -10.30 7.16
CA ASP A 156 25.87 -11.19 6.75
C ASP A 156 25.47 -12.19 5.63
N TRP A 157 24.49 -11.86 4.80
CA TRP A 157 24.02 -12.77 3.73
C TRP A 157 25.04 -12.94 2.59
N GLU A 158 25.79 -11.88 2.25
CA GLU A 158 26.68 -11.88 1.09
C GLU A 158 27.82 -12.92 1.24
N PRO A 159 28.50 -13.03 2.39
CA PRO A 159 29.46 -14.12 2.64
C PRO A 159 28.85 -15.53 2.60
N LEU A 160 27.56 -15.69 2.94
CA LEU A 160 26.88 -16.99 2.92
C LEU A 160 26.54 -17.44 1.49
N VAL A 161 26.15 -16.49 0.62
CA VAL A 161 25.71 -16.78 -0.75
C VAL A 161 26.88 -16.74 -1.75
N ALA A 162 27.90 -15.91 -1.52
CA ALA A 162 29.08 -15.80 -2.37
C ALA A 162 29.70 -17.15 -2.79
N PRO A 163 29.95 -18.12 -1.88
CA PRO A 163 30.48 -19.43 -2.28
C PRO A 163 29.50 -20.26 -3.12
N MET A 164 28.19 -20.08 -2.91
CA MET A 164 27.15 -20.80 -3.66
C MET A 164 27.08 -20.36 -5.12
N ILE A 165 27.35 -19.09 -5.42
CA ILE A 165 27.32 -18.53 -6.78
C ILE A 165 28.71 -18.35 -7.39
N ALA A 166 29.77 -18.70 -6.65
CA ALA A 166 31.15 -18.51 -7.09
C ALA A 166 31.42 -19.16 -8.45
N GLY A 167 31.89 -18.36 -9.40
CA GLY A 167 32.22 -18.80 -10.76
C GLY A 167 31.02 -19.12 -11.65
N LEU A 168 29.77 -18.99 -11.18
CA LEU A 168 28.58 -19.21 -12.00
C LEU A 168 28.48 -18.17 -13.12
N GLU A 169 28.79 -16.91 -12.84
CA GLU A 169 28.80 -15.82 -13.82
C GLU A 169 29.76 -16.11 -15.00
N ALA A 170 30.97 -16.57 -14.70
CA ALA A 170 31.96 -16.93 -15.71
C ALA A 170 31.55 -18.16 -16.53
N LYS A 171 30.84 -19.13 -15.92
CA LYS A 171 30.30 -20.28 -16.65
C LYS A 171 29.16 -19.87 -17.58
N LEU A 172 28.27 -19.00 -17.10
CA LEU A 172 27.11 -18.51 -17.87
C LEU A 172 27.51 -17.60 -19.03
N SER A 173 28.56 -16.79 -18.89
CA SER A 173 29.05 -15.94 -19.98
C SER A 173 29.65 -16.72 -21.16
N ALA A 174 30.03 -17.98 -20.95
CA ALA A 174 30.49 -18.88 -22.00
C ALA A 174 29.35 -19.59 -22.76
N ALA A 175 28.11 -19.55 -22.26
CA ALA A 175 26.97 -20.21 -22.88
C ALA A 175 26.51 -19.46 -24.13
N SER A 176 26.38 -20.17 -25.25
CA SER A 176 25.96 -19.58 -26.53
C SER A 176 24.47 -19.76 -26.81
N ASN A 177 23.77 -20.59 -26.03
CA ASN A 177 22.34 -20.86 -26.16
C ASN A 177 21.69 -21.24 -24.81
N GLU A 178 20.36 -21.24 -24.78
CA GLU A 178 19.58 -21.53 -23.58
C GLU A 178 19.81 -22.96 -23.04
N ALA A 179 19.98 -23.94 -23.91
CA ALA A 179 20.16 -25.34 -23.52
C ALA A 179 21.49 -25.55 -22.78
N GLU A 180 22.56 -24.88 -23.22
CA GLU A 180 23.85 -24.85 -22.53
C GLU A 180 23.75 -24.16 -21.17
N ALA A 181 23.07 -23.01 -21.09
CA ALA A 181 22.86 -22.30 -19.83
C ALA A 181 22.10 -23.16 -18.80
N ARG A 182 21.04 -23.87 -19.23
CA ARG A 182 20.30 -24.82 -18.38
C ARG A 182 21.19 -25.96 -17.87
N THR A 183 22.06 -26.48 -18.73
CA THR A 183 23.01 -27.55 -18.37
C THR A 183 24.03 -27.06 -17.33
N ILE A 184 24.57 -25.85 -17.53
CA ILE A 184 25.48 -25.19 -16.60
C ILE A 184 24.83 -24.98 -15.23
N LEU A 185 23.60 -24.46 -15.20
CA LEU A 185 22.84 -24.24 -13.95
C LEU A 185 22.57 -25.55 -13.21
N THR A 186 22.19 -26.61 -13.94
CA THR A 186 21.92 -27.93 -13.34
C THR A 186 23.19 -28.52 -12.73
N ALA A 187 24.31 -28.46 -13.46
CA ALA A 187 25.59 -28.94 -12.97
C ALA A 187 26.10 -28.13 -11.77
N HIS A 188 25.92 -26.81 -11.79
CA HIS A 188 26.31 -25.93 -10.70
C HIS A 188 25.45 -26.17 -9.45
N LEU A 189 24.13 -26.35 -9.59
CA LEU A 189 23.23 -26.70 -8.49
C LEU A 189 23.59 -28.03 -7.84
N ALA A 190 23.98 -29.03 -8.62
CA ALA A 190 24.37 -30.34 -8.10
C ALA A 190 25.68 -30.31 -7.28
N ALA A 191 26.58 -29.37 -7.58
CA ALA A 191 27.86 -29.20 -6.89
C ALA A 191 27.82 -28.12 -5.80
N MET A 192 26.72 -27.39 -5.66
CA MET A 192 26.55 -26.31 -4.70
C MET A 192 26.45 -26.88 -3.28
N ASP A 193 27.16 -26.27 -2.33
CA ASP A 193 27.04 -26.57 -0.91
C ASP A 193 26.19 -25.50 -0.20
N PRO A 194 24.95 -25.81 0.23
CA PRO A 194 24.10 -24.87 0.95
C PRO A 194 24.28 -24.92 2.47
N SER A 195 25.22 -25.71 3.01
CA SER A 195 25.27 -26.05 4.44
C SER A 195 25.37 -24.83 5.36
N ALA A 196 26.21 -23.85 5.02
CA ALA A 196 26.39 -22.64 5.83
C ALA A 196 25.11 -21.79 5.92
N LEU A 197 24.41 -21.63 4.79
CA LEU A 197 23.13 -20.92 4.74
C LEU A 197 22.04 -21.70 5.49
N ALA A 198 22.00 -23.03 5.33
CA ALA A 198 21.07 -23.89 6.02
C ALA A 198 21.25 -23.82 7.55
N GLU A 199 22.48 -23.80 8.05
CA GLU A 199 22.79 -23.67 9.47
C GLU A 199 22.28 -22.33 10.03
N LYS A 200 22.55 -21.23 9.32
CA LYS A 200 22.08 -19.90 9.72
C LYS A 200 20.57 -19.77 9.76
N LEU A 201 19.87 -20.29 8.75
CA LEU A 201 18.40 -20.36 8.75
C LEU A 201 17.87 -21.23 9.88
N THR A 202 18.54 -22.34 10.19
CA THR A 202 18.15 -23.21 11.31
C THR A 202 18.25 -22.47 12.65
N GLN A 203 19.34 -21.72 12.87
CA GLN A 203 19.51 -20.89 14.07
C GLN A 203 18.41 -19.84 14.20
N ALA A 204 18.07 -19.15 13.10
CA ALA A 204 17.04 -18.13 13.10
C ALA A 204 15.63 -18.69 13.35
N VAL A 205 15.26 -19.80 12.69
CA VAL A 205 13.97 -20.47 12.92
C VAL A 205 13.87 -20.99 14.35
N PHE A 206 14.97 -21.50 14.90
CA PHE A 206 15.01 -21.93 16.31
C PHE A 206 14.84 -20.75 17.27
N ALA A 207 15.51 -19.63 17.03
CA ALA A 207 15.35 -18.41 17.83
C ALA A 207 13.92 -17.87 17.76
N ALA A 208 13.32 -17.82 16.57
CA ALA A 208 11.93 -17.40 16.38
C ALA A 208 10.94 -18.30 17.13
N ARG A 209 11.17 -19.62 17.12
CA ARG A 209 10.36 -20.57 17.88
C ARG A 209 10.47 -20.33 19.39
N LEU A 210 11.68 -20.13 19.91
CA LEU A 210 11.90 -19.82 21.33
C LEU A 210 11.21 -18.53 21.75
N ALA A 211 11.27 -17.48 20.92
CA ALA A 211 10.58 -16.22 21.18
C ALA A 211 9.06 -16.41 21.23
N GLY A 212 8.50 -17.22 20.33
CA GLY A 212 7.08 -17.59 20.34
C GLY A 212 6.68 -18.40 21.57
N GLU A 213 7.48 -19.38 21.99
CA GLU A 213 7.23 -20.16 23.22
C GLU A 213 7.39 -19.32 24.49
N ALA A 214 8.27 -18.32 24.48
CA ALA A 214 8.48 -17.39 25.60
C ALA A 214 7.43 -16.27 25.67
N GLY A 215 6.55 -16.15 24.68
CA GLY A 215 5.50 -15.14 24.63
C GLY A 215 6.03 -13.72 24.42
N GLU A 216 7.13 -13.56 23.67
CA GLU A 216 7.62 -12.24 23.27
C GLU A 216 6.59 -11.57 22.33
N LEU A 217 6.23 -10.32 22.64
CA LEU A 217 5.25 -9.56 21.84
C LEU A 217 5.87 -9.16 20.50
N LEU A 218 5.09 -9.31 19.43
CA LEU A 218 5.48 -8.85 18.10
C LEU A 218 5.41 -7.33 18.02
N THR A 219 6.29 -6.71 17.23
CA THR A 219 6.33 -5.26 17.06
C THR A 219 5.06 -4.68 16.43
N ASP A 220 4.27 -5.51 15.75
CA ASP A 220 2.97 -5.13 15.18
C ASP A 220 1.80 -5.20 16.19
N GLU A 221 2.01 -5.80 17.36
CA GLU A 221 0.99 -5.94 18.43
C GLU A 221 1.23 -5.01 19.63
N ALA A 222 2.28 -4.17 19.61
CA ALA A 222 2.67 -3.21 20.66
C ALA A 222 2.39 -1.75 20.27
#